data_AF-A0A2S8VRG3-F1
#
_entry.id   AF-A0A2S8VRG3-F1
#
_cell.length_a   1.000
_cell.length_b   1.000
_cell.length_c   1.000
_cell.angle_alpha   90.00
_cell.angle_beta   90.00
_cell.angle_gamma   90.00
#
_symmetry.space_group_name_H-M   'P 1'
#
loop_
_entity.id
_entity.type
_entity.pdbx_description
1 polymer ?
#
loop_
_entity_poly.entity_id
_entity_poly.type
_entity_poly.pdbx_seq_one_letter_code
_entity_poly.pdbx_strand_id
1 'polypeptide(L)'
;MLGVSAEQVKIYEAACAEGPGYILVASTPPQVVDCVILDSQAQAARAANPEAPATSPTCTLPGNQDIQGFLKAYATQAGVPCTVDQVKVRGQSGDGAVIYEVGCSGVDGYWIEKNASGWKKTECLQLVSQSNTCEFTTPTEQAATVKSWLAGTDAASCDVQQVRLMGQNANGRFIEMTCAGADGAIIRQNAEHAVQQVYPCATAQQIGGGCKLTTTPPAATPQA
;
A
#
# COMPACT_ATOMS: atom_id res chain seq x y z
N MET A 1 13.93 11.75 -31.74
CA MET A 1 12.59 11.78 -32.38
C MET A 1 12.16 10.34 -32.53
N LEU A 2 11.04 9.96 -31.91
CA LEU A 2 10.50 8.59 -31.94
C LEU A 2 9.74 8.31 -33.25
N GLY A 3 9.05 9.33 -33.78
CA GLY A 3 8.26 9.20 -35.01
C GLY A 3 7.20 10.29 -35.15
N VAL A 4 6.11 9.96 -35.83
CA VAL A 4 4.91 10.78 -35.98
C VAL A 4 3.67 9.98 -35.55
N SER A 5 2.67 10.64 -34.98
CA SER A 5 1.39 10.01 -34.62
C SER A 5 0.53 9.72 -35.86
N ALA A 6 -0.63 9.08 -35.66
CA ALA A 6 -1.63 8.89 -36.71
C ALA A 6 -2.09 10.22 -37.34
N GLU A 7 -2.10 11.29 -36.55
CA GLU A 7 -2.43 12.67 -36.94
C GLU A 7 -1.21 13.45 -37.49
N GLN A 8 -0.11 12.77 -37.80
CA GLN A 8 1.14 13.36 -38.33
C GLN A 8 1.81 14.39 -37.39
N VAL A 9 1.55 14.34 -36.08
CA VAL A 9 2.27 15.17 -35.11
C VAL A 9 3.53 14.49 -34.60
N LYS A 10 4.60 15.26 -34.37
CA LYS A 10 5.90 14.71 -33.95
C LYS A 10 5.84 14.12 -32.55
N ILE A 11 6.44 12.95 -32.38
CA ILE A 11 6.59 12.26 -31.09
C ILE A 11 8.06 12.28 -30.69
N TYR A 12 8.32 12.68 -29.45
CA TYR A 12 9.64 12.69 -28.84
C TYR A 12 9.64 11.81 -27.59
N GLU A 13 10.79 11.21 -27.32
CA GLU A 13 11.07 10.62 -26.01
C GLU A 13 12.11 11.50 -25.34
N ALA A 14 11.92 11.77 -24.05
CA ALA A 14 12.90 12.41 -23.21
C ALA A 14 13.25 11.46 -22.06
N ALA A 15 14.53 11.37 -21.73
CA ALA A 15 15.00 10.77 -20.48
C ALA A 15 15.37 11.90 -19.52
N CYS A 16 14.95 11.78 -18.27
CA CYS A 16 15.24 12.76 -17.23
C CYS A 16 16.54 12.43 -16.51
N ALA A 17 17.23 13.44 -15.98
CA ALA A 17 18.39 13.23 -15.12
C ALA A 17 18.00 12.57 -13.79
N GLU A 18 16.79 12.88 -13.31
CA GLU A 18 16.17 12.29 -12.12
C GLU A 18 14.73 11.90 -12.44
N GLY A 19 14.32 10.70 -12.00
CA GLY A 19 12.98 10.17 -12.23
C GLY A 19 12.77 9.61 -13.65
N PRO A 20 11.58 9.08 -13.94
CA PRO A 20 11.26 8.54 -15.24
C PRO A 20 11.15 9.64 -16.28
N GLY A 21 11.45 9.28 -17.52
CA GLY A 21 11.20 10.14 -18.67
C GLY A 21 9.75 10.10 -19.16
N TYR A 22 9.57 10.72 -20.33
CA TYR A 22 8.27 10.98 -20.91
C TYR A 22 8.26 10.77 -22.42
N ILE A 23 7.10 10.38 -22.94
CA ILE A 23 6.74 10.58 -24.34
C ILE A 23 6.01 11.92 -24.47
N LEU A 24 6.50 12.75 -25.39
CA LEU A 24 5.96 14.06 -25.72
C LEU A 24 5.33 13.98 -27.09
N VAL A 25 4.04 14.26 -27.19
CA VAL A 25 3.32 14.39 -28.46
C VAL A 25 3.11 15.87 -28.73
N ALA A 26 3.67 16.36 -29.82
CA ALA A 26 3.61 17.76 -30.24
C ALA A 26 2.24 18.14 -30.85
N SER A 27 1.16 17.78 -30.16
CA SER A 27 -0.22 18.17 -30.44
C SER A 27 -0.58 19.53 -29.83
N THR A 28 -1.79 20.01 -30.09
CA THR A 28 -2.36 21.20 -29.43
C THR A 28 -3.65 20.83 -28.72
N PRO A 29 -3.69 20.78 -27.37
CA PRO A 29 -2.57 21.00 -26.45
C PRO A 29 -1.51 19.89 -26.53
N PRO A 30 -0.24 20.16 -26.15
CA PRO A 30 0.79 19.12 -26.07
C PRO A 30 0.38 18.04 -25.08
N GLN A 31 0.61 16.79 -25.46
CA GLN A 31 0.38 15.66 -24.55
C GLN A 31 1.72 15.16 -24.01
N VAL A 32 1.74 14.85 -22.73
CA VAL A 32 2.88 14.29 -22.01
C VAL A 32 2.43 13.01 -21.36
N VAL A 33 3.15 11.91 -21.62
CA VAL A 33 2.83 10.61 -21.04
C VAL A 33 4.06 10.06 -20.33
N ASP A 34 3.91 9.72 -19.06
CA ASP A 34 4.96 9.20 -18.20
C ASP A 34 5.34 7.76 -18.58
N CYS A 35 6.63 7.46 -18.68
CA CYS A 35 7.13 6.15 -19.07
C CYS A 35 6.75 5.02 -18.11
N VAL A 36 6.62 5.30 -16.81
CA VAL A 36 6.15 4.33 -15.80
C VAL A 36 4.69 3.97 -16.04
N ILE A 37 3.87 4.96 -16.41
CA ILE A 37 2.45 4.74 -16.68
C ILE A 37 2.26 3.96 -17.99
N LEU A 38 3.01 4.31 -19.04
CA LEU A 38 2.99 3.58 -20.30
C LEU A 38 3.40 2.12 -20.13
N ASP A 39 4.47 1.87 -19.36
CA ASP A 39 4.91 0.51 -19.08
C ASP A 39 3.84 -0.28 -18.32
N SER A 40 3.28 0.30 -17.25
CA SER A 40 2.19 -0.32 -16.49
C SER A 40 0.97 -0.65 -17.37
N GLN A 41 0.55 0.26 -18.24
CA GLN A 41 -0.56 0.02 -19.17
C GLN A 41 -0.22 -1.08 -20.18
N ALA A 42 1.00 -1.10 -20.70
CA ALA A 42 1.45 -2.14 -21.63
C ALA A 42 1.51 -3.51 -20.95
N GLN A 43 1.94 -3.59 -19.69
CA GLN A 43 1.90 -4.84 -18.90
C GLN A 43 0.47 -5.31 -18.66
N ALA A 44 -0.44 -4.41 -18.24
CA ALA A 44 -1.84 -4.74 -18.02
C ALA A 44 -2.54 -5.22 -19.31
N ALA A 45 -2.26 -4.56 -20.45
CA ALA A 45 -2.78 -4.96 -21.75
C ALA A 45 -2.30 -6.36 -22.16
N ARG A 46 -1.00 -6.66 -21.99
CA ARG A 46 -0.45 -7.99 -22.26
C ARG A 46 -1.02 -9.07 -21.35
N ALA A 47 -1.24 -8.75 -20.07
CA ALA A 47 -1.85 -9.68 -19.12
C ALA A 47 -3.31 -10.00 -19.50
N ALA A 48 -4.05 -9.02 -20.02
CA ALA A 48 -5.43 -9.20 -20.46
C ALA A 48 -5.54 -9.94 -21.80
N ASN A 49 -4.63 -9.68 -22.74
CA ASN A 49 -4.55 -10.37 -24.03
C ASN A 49 -3.10 -10.47 -24.52
N PRO A 50 -2.42 -11.62 -24.30
CA PRO A 50 -1.03 -11.81 -24.70
C PRO A 50 -0.77 -11.73 -26.20
N GLU A 51 -1.79 -11.99 -27.03
CA GLU A 51 -1.69 -12.01 -28.50
C GLU A 51 -2.05 -10.66 -29.14
N ALA A 52 -2.50 -9.68 -28.33
CA ALA A 52 -2.84 -8.37 -28.85
C ALA A 52 -1.60 -7.66 -29.44
N PRO A 53 -1.72 -7.05 -30.64
CA PRO A 53 -0.67 -6.18 -31.16
C PRO A 53 -0.38 -5.06 -30.17
N ALA A 54 0.88 -4.63 -30.05
CA ALA A 54 1.22 -3.45 -29.27
C ALA A 54 0.57 -2.21 -29.91
N THR A 55 -0.45 -1.65 -29.26
CA THR A 55 -1.24 -0.52 -29.79
C THR A 55 -0.78 0.85 -29.30
N SER A 56 0.18 0.91 -28.36
CA SER A 56 0.65 2.16 -27.76
C SER A 56 2.17 2.30 -27.84
N PRO A 57 2.69 3.53 -28.03
CA PRO A 57 4.13 3.76 -28.01
C PRO A 57 4.68 3.41 -26.63
N THR A 58 5.75 2.64 -26.60
CA THR A 58 6.50 2.31 -25.38
C THR A 58 7.74 3.19 -25.30
N CYS A 59 8.20 3.48 -24.09
CA CYS A 59 9.48 4.16 -23.90
C CYS A 59 10.63 3.23 -24.25
N THR A 60 11.59 3.74 -25.03
CA THR A 60 12.68 2.95 -25.63
C THR A 60 14.06 3.41 -25.17
N LEU A 61 14.20 4.64 -24.67
CA LEU A 61 15.48 5.13 -24.18
C LEU A 61 15.95 4.32 -22.97
N PRO A 62 17.23 3.91 -22.90
CA PRO A 62 17.74 3.12 -21.77
C PRO A 62 17.48 3.78 -20.41
N GLY A 63 17.59 5.10 -20.35
CA GLY A 63 17.31 5.89 -19.15
C GLY A 63 15.84 5.88 -18.68
N ASN A 64 14.92 5.25 -19.42
CA ASN A 64 13.51 5.16 -19.08
C ASN A 64 13.05 3.72 -18.78
N GLN A 65 13.95 2.74 -18.84
CA GLN A 65 13.60 1.31 -18.74
C GLN A 65 13.64 0.76 -17.31
N ASP A 66 14.30 1.43 -16.37
CA ASP A 66 14.40 0.97 -14.96
C ASP A 66 13.15 1.38 -14.14
N ILE A 67 11.99 0.84 -14.53
CA ILE A 67 10.70 1.14 -13.90
C ILE A 67 10.70 0.78 -12.41
N GLN A 68 11.26 -0.37 -12.06
CA GLN A 68 11.35 -0.81 -10.67
C GLN A 68 12.25 0.12 -9.85
N GLY A 69 13.37 0.58 -10.39
CA GLY A 69 14.24 1.57 -9.75
C GLY A 69 13.52 2.89 -9.49
N PHE A 70 12.76 3.41 -10.46
CA PHE A 70 11.98 4.65 -10.28
C PHE A 70 10.93 4.51 -9.17
N LEU A 71 10.18 3.42 -9.17
CA LEU A 71 9.15 3.18 -8.17
C LEU A 71 9.73 3.00 -6.76
N LYS A 72 10.90 2.34 -6.62
CA LYS A 72 11.62 2.26 -5.33
C LYS A 72 12.13 3.64 -4.88
N ALA A 73 12.58 4.48 -5.81
CA ALA A 73 12.96 5.86 -5.50
C ALA A 73 11.75 6.68 -5.02
N TYR A 74 10.56 6.47 -5.58
CA TYR A 74 9.32 7.10 -5.10
C TYR A 74 8.97 6.69 -3.67
N ALA A 75 9.08 5.40 -3.34
CA ALA A 75 8.89 4.93 -1.96
C ALA A 75 9.86 5.61 -0.97
N THR A 76 11.12 5.78 -1.39
CA THR A 76 12.13 6.49 -0.60
C THR A 76 11.76 7.97 -0.41
N GLN A 77 11.36 8.66 -1.49
CA GLN A 77 10.93 10.06 -1.43
C GLN A 77 9.67 10.26 -0.59
N ALA A 78 8.77 9.27 -0.56
CA ALA A 78 7.56 9.26 0.26
C ALA A 78 7.83 8.91 1.74
N GLY A 79 9.09 8.65 2.10
CA GLY A 79 9.47 8.30 3.48
C GLY A 79 8.89 6.97 3.94
N VAL A 80 8.83 5.96 3.08
CA VAL A 80 8.45 4.59 3.46
C VAL A 80 9.54 4.01 4.40
N PRO A 81 9.22 3.65 5.66
CA PRO A 81 10.21 3.30 6.68
C PRO A 81 10.51 1.80 6.70
N CYS A 82 10.74 1.19 5.54
CA CYS A 82 10.95 -0.26 5.42
C CYS A 82 11.96 -0.60 4.32
N THR A 83 12.41 -1.86 4.31
CA THR A 83 13.13 -2.41 3.17
C THR A 83 12.13 -2.75 2.07
N VAL A 84 12.11 -1.94 1.01
CA VAL A 84 11.22 -2.13 -0.14
C VAL A 84 11.71 -3.28 -1.02
N ASP A 85 10.88 -4.31 -1.18
CA ASP A 85 11.17 -5.48 -2.00
C ASP A 85 10.30 -5.58 -3.26
N GLN A 86 9.07 -5.08 -3.21
CA GLN A 86 8.13 -5.08 -4.35
C GLN A 86 7.54 -3.69 -4.59
N VAL A 87 7.37 -3.31 -5.87
CA VAL A 87 6.72 -2.06 -6.24
C VAL A 87 5.94 -2.18 -7.56
N LYS A 88 4.81 -1.49 -7.65
CA LYS A 88 4.04 -1.37 -8.89
C LYS A 88 3.18 -0.12 -8.94
N VAL A 89 2.74 0.24 -10.14
CA VAL A 89 1.57 1.11 -10.32
C VAL A 89 0.32 0.30 -9.98
N ARG A 90 -0.51 0.82 -9.09
CA ARG A 90 -1.76 0.17 -8.66
C ARG A 90 -2.96 0.65 -9.45
N GLY A 91 -2.98 1.94 -9.77
CA GLY A 91 -4.10 2.60 -10.43
C GLY A 91 -4.09 4.10 -10.19
N GLN A 92 -5.26 4.70 -10.15
CA GLN A 92 -5.44 6.12 -9.86
C GLN A 92 -6.49 6.31 -8.77
N SER A 93 -6.32 7.34 -7.96
CA SER A 93 -7.29 7.80 -6.98
C SER A 93 -8.46 8.51 -7.66
N GLY A 94 -9.53 8.80 -6.90
CA GLY A 94 -10.71 9.49 -7.42
C GLY A 94 -10.43 10.93 -7.90
N ASP A 95 -9.37 11.56 -7.41
CA ASP A 95 -8.87 12.88 -7.85
C ASP A 95 -7.78 12.78 -8.94
N GLY A 96 -7.51 11.59 -9.45
CA GLY A 96 -6.62 11.36 -10.60
C GLY A 96 -5.14 11.24 -10.27
N ALA A 97 -4.75 11.25 -8.99
CA ALA A 97 -3.38 10.96 -8.59
C ALA A 97 -3.04 9.49 -8.85
N VAL A 98 -1.82 9.22 -9.33
CA VAL A 98 -1.37 7.84 -9.53
C VAL A 98 -1.08 7.22 -8.17
N ILE A 99 -1.65 6.05 -7.93
CA ILE A 99 -1.42 5.22 -6.76
C ILE A 99 -0.33 4.21 -7.11
N TYR A 100 0.72 4.16 -6.29
CA TYR A 100 1.76 3.15 -6.35
C TYR A 100 1.65 2.26 -5.10
N GLU A 101 1.77 0.96 -5.30
CA GLU A 101 1.83 0.00 -4.21
C GLU A 101 3.27 -0.37 -3.91
N VAL A 102 3.61 -0.40 -2.62
CA VAL A 102 4.94 -0.66 -2.09
C VAL A 102 4.84 -1.84 -1.12
N GLY A 103 5.48 -2.95 -1.48
CA GLY A 103 5.72 -4.08 -0.60
C GLY A 103 6.94 -3.83 0.28
N CYS A 104 6.85 -4.28 1.53
CA CYS A 104 7.89 -4.14 2.53
C CYS A 104 8.28 -5.52 3.05
N SER A 105 9.57 -5.82 3.07
CA SER A 105 10.03 -7.14 3.51
C SER A 105 9.69 -7.39 4.98
N GLY A 106 8.78 -8.33 5.22
CA GLY A 106 8.44 -8.81 6.56
C GLY A 106 7.56 -7.86 7.40
N VAL A 107 7.09 -6.74 6.83
CA VAL A 107 6.23 -5.76 7.51
C VAL A 107 5.18 -5.19 6.56
N ASP A 108 4.20 -4.47 7.09
CA ASP A 108 3.07 -3.90 6.36
C ASP A 108 3.57 -2.96 5.25
N GLY A 109 3.01 -3.12 4.06
CA GLY A 109 3.28 -2.27 2.92
C GLY A 109 2.49 -0.97 2.95
N TYR A 110 2.56 -0.25 1.82
CA TYR A 110 1.91 1.05 1.68
C TYR A 110 1.35 1.25 0.28
N TRP A 111 0.30 2.06 0.18
CA TRP A 111 0.08 2.85 -1.02
C TRP A 111 0.70 4.23 -0.85
N ILE A 112 1.35 4.72 -1.92
CA ILE A 112 1.85 6.09 -2.01
C ILE A 112 1.22 6.80 -3.21
N GLU A 113 0.95 8.08 -3.02
CA GLU A 113 0.33 8.95 -4.02
C GLU A 113 1.08 10.28 -4.03
N LYS A 114 1.46 10.78 -5.21
CA LYS A 114 2.03 12.12 -5.33
C LYS A 114 0.95 13.12 -5.69
N ASN A 115 0.67 14.05 -4.80
CA ASN A 115 -0.24 15.17 -5.06
C ASN A 115 0.54 16.51 -5.05
N ALA A 116 -0.17 17.62 -5.27
CA ALA A 116 0.44 18.95 -5.29
C ALA A 116 1.10 19.35 -3.95
N SER A 117 0.64 18.78 -2.85
CA SER A 117 1.16 19.03 -1.49
C SER A 117 2.30 18.09 -1.09
N GLY A 118 2.67 17.14 -1.96
CA GLY A 118 3.75 16.18 -1.73
C GLY A 118 3.29 14.73 -1.79
N TRP A 119 4.05 13.86 -1.12
CA TRP A 119 3.72 12.44 -1.03
C TRP A 119 2.71 12.20 0.10
N LYS A 120 1.60 11.55 -0.24
CA LYS A 120 0.72 10.91 0.71
C LYS A 120 1.07 9.42 0.75
N LYS A 121 1.11 8.87 1.95
CA LYS A 121 1.36 7.45 2.20
C LYS A 121 0.24 6.90 3.06
N THR A 122 -0.23 5.68 2.80
CA THR A 122 -1.28 5.02 3.57
C THR A 122 -0.93 3.55 3.76
N GLU A 123 -0.91 3.10 5.00
CA GLU A 123 -0.61 1.73 5.40
C GLU A 123 -1.58 0.71 4.78
N CYS A 124 -1.06 -0.44 4.39
CA CYS A 124 -1.87 -1.53 3.89
C CYS A 124 -2.87 -2.07 4.93
N LEU A 125 -2.50 -2.06 6.22
CA LEU A 125 -3.44 -2.36 7.31
C LEU A 125 -4.66 -1.41 7.32
N GLN A 126 -4.44 -0.13 7.02
CA GLN A 126 -5.53 0.84 6.91
C GLN A 126 -6.36 0.60 5.65
N LEU A 127 -5.72 0.39 4.51
CA LEU A 127 -6.38 0.15 3.23
C LEU A 127 -7.30 -1.07 3.27
N VAL A 128 -6.84 -2.18 3.83
CA VAL A 128 -7.63 -3.41 3.99
C VAL A 128 -8.86 -3.18 4.87
N SER A 129 -8.76 -2.36 5.92
CA SER A 129 -9.91 -1.99 6.75
C SER A 129 -10.99 -1.19 6.01
N GLN A 130 -10.61 -0.57 4.88
CA GLN A 130 -11.48 0.21 4.00
C GLN A 130 -11.90 -0.60 2.76
N SER A 131 -11.78 -1.93 2.81
CA SER A 131 -12.09 -2.85 1.71
C SER A 131 -11.21 -2.68 0.46
N ASN A 132 -10.04 -2.05 0.58
CA ASN A 132 -9.03 -2.05 -0.47
C ASN A 132 -8.15 -3.31 -0.37
N THR A 133 -7.38 -3.57 -1.42
CA THR A 133 -6.46 -4.73 -1.48
C THR A 133 -5.04 -4.27 -1.71
N CYS A 134 -4.15 -4.65 -0.80
CA CYS A 134 -2.72 -4.68 -1.04
C CYS A 134 -2.31 -6.09 -1.49
N GLU A 135 -1.77 -6.18 -2.70
CA GLU A 135 -1.25 -7.40 -3.31
C GLU A 135 0.13 -7.79 -2.75
N PHE A 136 0.95 -6.82 -2.35
CA PHE A 136 2.31 -7.04 -1.84
C PHE A 136 2.40 -7.03 -0.32
N THR A 137 1.27 -7.21 0.36
CA THR A 137 1.26 -7.30 1.82
C THR A 137 0.40 -8.45 2.28
N THR A 138 0.99 -9.31 3.08
CA THR A 138 0.36 -10.48 3.65
C THR A 138 -0.25 -10.19 5.03
N PRO A 139 -1.23 -10.99 5.48
CA PRO A 139 -1.72 -10.91 6.86
C PRO A 139 -0.61 -11.12 7.91
N THR A 140 0.39 -11.95 7.60
CA THR A 140 1.53 -12.21 8.49
C THR A 140 2.42 -10.97 8.64
N GLU A 141 2.66 -10.23 7.57
CA GLU A 141 3.40 -8.97 7.62
C GLU A 141 2.66 -7.88 8.41
N GLN A 142 1.33 -7.84 8.30
CA GLN A 142 0.49 -6.98 9.14
C GLN A 142 0.59 -7.36 10.62
N ALA A 143 0.52 -8.65 10.93
CA ALA A 143 0.69 -9.18 12.28
C ALA A 143 2.09 -8.86 12.86
N ALA A 144 3.15 -9.06 12.07
CA ALA A 144 4.53 -8.74 12.44
C ALA A 144 4.72 -7.24 12.72
N THR A 145 4.06 -6.39 11.93
CA THR A 145 4.08 -4.93 12.13
C THR A 145 3.44 -4.54 13.45
N VAL A 146 2.23 -5.05 13.73
CA VAL A 146 1.55 -4.78 15.00
C VAL A 146 2.35 -5.34 16.18
N LYS A 147 2.93 -6.54 16.05
CA LYS A 147 3.83 -7.12 17.05
C LYS A 147 4.98 -6.19 17.40
N SER A 148 5.59 -5.54 16.41
CA SER A 148 6.70 -4.60 16.62
C SER A 148 6.29 -3.42 17.51
N TRP A 149 5.04 -2.97 17.42
CA TRP A 149 4.53 -1.85 18.22
C TRP A 149 4.24 -2.22 19.68
N LEU A 150 4.13 -3.51 20.01
CA LEU A 150 3.89 -3.97 21.39
C LEU A 150 5.15 -3.94 22.26
N ALA A 151 6.32 -3.67 21.68
CA ALA A 151 7.57 -3.62 22.42
C ALA A 151 7.48 -2.64 23.60
N GLY A 152 7.84 -3.10 24.80
CA GLY A 152 7.78 -2.29 26.03
C GLY A 152 6.38 -2.13 26.65
N THR A 153 5.37 -2.81 26.11
CA THR A 153 4.01 -2.85 26.68
C THR A 153 3.75 -4.13 27.46
N ASP A 154 2.66 -4.18 28.24
CA ASP A 154 2.23 -5.41 28.92
C ASP A 154 1.83 -6.53 27.94
N ALA A 155 1.60 -6.22 26.66
CA ALA A 155 1.30 -7.18 25.60
C ALA A 155 2.54 -7.61 24.80
N ALA A 156 3.76 -7.22 25.21
CA ALA A 156 4.99 -7.51 24.47
C ALA A 156 5.21 -9.01 24.21
N SER A 157 4.68 -9.90 25.06
CA SER A 157 4.78 -11.36 24.92
C SER A 157 3.80 -11.96 23.91
N CYS A 158 2.77 -11.24 23.48
CA CYS A 158 1.76 -11.72 22.54
C CYS A 158 2.39 -12.10 21.19
N ASP A 159 2.39 -13.37 20.81
CA ASP A 159 2.75 -13.78 19.45
C ASP A 159 1.58 -13.48 18.51
N VAL A 160 1.62 -12.33 17.83
CA VAL A 160 0.48 -11.81 17.08
C VAL A 160 0.24 -12.66 15.82
N GLN A 161 -0.99 -13.16 15.66
CA GLN A 161 -1.34 -14.06 14.55
C GLN A 161 -2.25 -13.39 13.51
N GLN A 162 -3.22 -12.60 13.97
CA GLN A 162 -4.14 -11.87 13.11
C GLN A 162 -4.36 -10.48 13.67
N VAL A 163 -4.63 -9.53 12.77
CA VAL A 163 -4.90 -8.14 13.14
C VAL A 163 -6.05 -7.59 12.32
N ARG A 164 -6.76 -6.62 12.89
CA ARG A 164 -7.84 -5.90 12.24
C ARG A 164 -7.88 -4.47 12.76
N LEU A 165 -7.61 -3.49 11.91
CA LEU A 165 -7.88 -2.10 12.25
C LEU A 165 -9.40 -1.91 12.39
N MET A 166 -9.84 -1.52 13.58
CA MET A 166 -11.25 -1.32 13.92
C MET A 166 -11.73 0.08 13.55
N GLY A 167 -10.82 1.05 13.56
CA GLY A 167 -11.08 2.43 13.22
C GLY A 167 -10.08 3.37 13.85
N GLN A 168 -10.24 4.65 13.52
CA GLN A 168 -9.40 5.73 14.01
C GLN A 168 -10.24 6.98 14.29
N ASN A 169 -9.91 7.69 15.35
CA ASN A 169 -10.53 8.96 15.72
C ASN A 169 -9.51 9.86 16.45
N ALA A 170 -9.96 10.99 16.99
CA ALA A 170 -9.09 11.94 17.70
C ALA A 170 -8.38 11.34 18.93
N ASN A 171 -8.92 10.25 19.50
CA ASN A 171 -8.29 9.55 20.62
C ASN A 171 -7.23 8.56 20.15
N GLY A 172 -7.20 8.16 18.88
CA GLY A 172 -6.17 7.26 18.34
C GLY A 172 -6.74 6.19 17.41
N ARG A 173 -5.88 5.24 17.08
CA ARG A 173 -6.19 4.08 16.23
C ARG A 173 -6.43 2.87 17.11
N PHE A 174 -7.52 2.15 16.84
CA PHE A 174 -7.92 0.95 17.58
C PHE A 174 -7.70 -0.27 16.70
N ILE A 175 -6.82 -1.18 17.13
CA ILE A 175 -6.45 -2.37 16.38
C ILE A 175 -6.76 -3.58 17.24
N GLU A 176 -7.57 -4.46 16.72
CA GLU A 176 -7.77 -5.78 17.30
C GLU A 176 -6.63 -6.70 16.86
N MET A 177 -6.13 -7.52 17.78
CA MET A 177 -5.12 -8.55 17.51
C MET A 177 -5.46 -9.87 18.21
N THR A 178 -5.05 -10.99 17.62
CA THR A 178 -5.05 -12.31 18.28
C THR A 178 -3.63 -12.71 18.66
N CYS A 179 -3.49 -13.43 19.76
CA CYS A 179 -2.21 -13.95 20.24
C CYS A 179 -2.20 -15.48 20.13
N ALA A 180 -1.08 -16.09 19.72
CA ALA A 180 -0.97 -17.55 19.70
C ALA A 180 -1.10 -18.11 21.12
N GLY A 181 -2.06 -19.02 21.31
CA GLY A 181 -2.28 -19.70 22.59
C GLY A 181 -2.81 -18.82 23.73
N ALA A 182 -3.26 -17.59 23.44
CA ALA A 182 -3.83 -16.67 24.42
C ALA A 182 -5.01 -15.88 23.84
N ASP A 183 -5.79 -15.26 24.71
CA ASP A 183 -6.83 -14.33 24.27
C ASP A 183 -6.23 -13.12 23.54
N GLY A 184 -6.98 -12.62 22.57
CA GLY A 184 -6.64 -11.39 21.86
C GLY A 184 -6.81 -10.14 22.71
N ALA A 185 -6.42 -9.01 22.12
CA ALA A 185 -6.64 -7.70 22.72
C ALA A 185 -6.99 -6.65 21.67
N ILE A 186 -7.54 -5.54 22.11
CA ILE A 186 -7.61 -4.30 21.33
C ILE A 186 -6.50 -3.38 21.87
N ILE A 187 -5.62 -2.92 21.00
CA ILE A 187 -4.65 -1.87 21.31
C ILE A 187 -5.16 -0.51 20.83
N ARG A 188 -4.86 0.53 21.60
CA ARG A 188 -5.04 1.92 21.19
C ARG A 188 -3.67 2.56 20.99
N GLN A 189 -3.43 3.13 19.81
CA GLN A 189 -2.19 3.82 19.46
C GLN A 189 -2.41 5.29 19.13
N ASN A 190 -1.39 6.11 19.36
CA ASN A 190 -1.34 7.48 18.83
C ASN A 190 -0.90 7.51 17.35
N ALA A 191 -0.70 8.72 16.81
CA ALA A 191 -0.26 8.92 15.43
C ALA A 191 1.17 8.40 15.18
N GLU A 192 1.98 8.31 16.23
CA GLU A 192 3.37 7.81 16.19
C GLU A 192 3.46 6.29 16.41
N HIS A 193 2.34 5.56 16.37
CA HIS A 193 2.22 4.12 16.63
C HIS A 193 2.60 3.67 18.06
N ALA A 194 2.80 4.60 18.99
CA ALA A 194 3.01 4.26 20.39
C ALA A 194 1.71 3.69 20.98
N VAL A 195 1.78 2.48 21.52
CA VAL A 195 0.66 1.84 22.21
C VAL A 195 0.43 2.55 23.55
N GLN A 196 -0.73 3.16 23.70
CA GLN A 196 -1.12 3.87 24.91
C GLN A 196 -1.91 2.99 25.88
N GLN A 197 -2.73 2.09 25.34
CA GLN A 197 -3.61 1.23 26.12
C GLN A 197 -3.77 -0.14 25.43
N VAL A 198 -3.84 -1.18 26.24
CA VAL A 198 -4.17 -2.56 25.82
C VAL A 198 -5.43 -2.98 26.56
N TYR A 199 -6.45 -3.38 25.82
CA TYR A 199 -7.72 -3.84 26.35
C TYR A 199 -7.90 -5.34 26.06
N PRO A 200 -7.85 -6.22 27.07
CA PRO A 200 -8.12 -7.64 26.88
C PRO A 200 -9.50 -7.85 26.24
N CYS A 201 -9.59 -8.75 25.26
CA CYS A 201 -10.85 -9.00 24.56
C CYS A 201 -12.00 -9.41 25.50
N ALA A 202 -11.68 -10.10 26.60
CA ALA A 202 -12.64 -10.49 27.63
C ALA A 202 -13.41 -9.32 28.28
N THR A 203 -12.89 -8.09 28.21
CA THR A 203 -13.50 -6.90 28.83
C THR A 203 -13.71 -5.74 27.85
N ALA A 204 -13.44 -5.93 26.56
CA ALA A 204 -13.43 -4.87 25.56
C ALA A 204 -14.71 -4.79 24.70
N GLN A 205 -15.83 -5.37 25.17
CA GLN A 205 -17.08 -5.46 24.39
C GLN A 205 -17.66 -4.10 23.97
N GLN A 206 -17.35 -3.04 24.73
CA GLN A 206 -17.84 -1.68 24.47
C GLN A 206 -16.96 -0.90 23.48
N ILE A 207 -15.82 -1.44 23.04
CA ILE A 207 -14.90 -0.76 22.11
C ILE A 207 -15.19 -1.20 20.69
N GLY A 208 -15.80 -0.32 19.88
CA GLY A 208 -15.99 -0.57 18.45
C GLY A 208 -16.76 -1.87 18.10
N GLY A 209 -17.65 -2.31 18.99
CA GLY A 209 -18.39 -3.56 18.86
C GLY A 209 -17.64 -4.81 19.35
N GLY A 210 -16.54 -4.63 20.09
CA GLY A 210 -15.74 -5.69 20.67
C GLY A 210 -14.82 -6.41 19.69
N CYS A 211 -14.13 -7.43 20.20
CA CYS A 211 -13.28 -8.30 19.41
C CYS A 211 -14.12 -9.21 18.50
N LYS A 212 -13.71 -9.34 17.23
CA LYS A 212 -14.34 -10.15 16.18
C LYS A 212 -13.42 -11.22 15.60
N LEU A 213 -12.11 -11.11 15.77
CA LEU A 213 -11.11 -12.11 15.39
C LEU A 213 -11.07 -13.25 16.40
N THR A 214 -11.25 -12.95 17.69
CA THR A 214 -11.42 -13.97 18.74
C THR A 214 -12.87 -14.40 18.84
N THR A 215 -13.31 -15.32 17.97
CA THR A 215 -14.56 -16.06 18.17
C THR A 215 -14.26 -17.39 18.87
N THR A 216 -13.82 -17.34 20.12
CA THR A 216 -13.99 -18.50 21.00
C THR A 216 -15.39 -18.37 21.60
N PRO A 217 -16.35 -19.27 21.31
CA PRO A 217 -17.61 -19.29 22.03
C PRO A 217 -17.32 -19.35 23.53
N PRO A 218 -18.07 -18.66 24.41
CA PRO A 218 -17.90 -18.82 25.85
C PRO A 218 -17.94 -20.31 26.17
N ALA A 219 -16.94 -20.82 26.88
CA ALA A 219 -16.98 -22.18 27.40
C ALA A 219 -18.30 -22.34 28.16
N ALA A 220 -19.11 -23.33 27.77
CA ALA A 220 -20.37 -23.59 28.43
C ALA A 220 -20.10 -23.82 29.92
N THR A 221 -20.68 -22.98 30.78
CA THR A 221 -20.70 -23.21 32.22
C THR A 221 -21.28 -24.59 32.48
N PRO A 222 -20.57 -25.50 33.19
CA PRO A 222 -21.15 -26.75 33.63
C PRO A 222 -22.39 -26.43 34.47
N GLN A 223 -23.55 -26.93 34.05
CA GLN A 223 -24.75 -26.89 34.87
C GLN A 223 -24.49 -27.75 36.10
N ALA A 224 -24.65 -27.14 37.28
CA ALA A 224 -24.63 -27.81 38.58
C ALA A 224 -25.95 -28.52 38.85
#